data_AF-A0A2E6JL20-F1
#
_entry.id   AF-A0A2E6JL20-F1
#
_cell.length_a   1.000
_cell.length_b   1.000
_cell.length_c   1.000
_cell.angle_alpha   90.00
_cell.angle_beta   90.00
_cell.angle_gamma   90.00
#
_symmetry.space_group_name_H-M   'P 1'
#
loop_
_entity.id
_entity.type
_entity.pdbx_description
1 polymer ?
#
loop_
_entity_poly.entity_id
_entity_poly.type
_entity_poly.pdbx_seq_one_letter_code
_entity_poly.pdbx_strand_id
1 'polypeptide(L)'
;MAMPRKAMKELGFQGCCLRCDAPDHGEQQRCRQCITSHQEVRDLISKSPQNDVFSQFAREMLAYMSTPHHYDHKIEHRPYLEEQQRLAYALVDSKNEKRSEKFEETFHQQSKEKKSNPIRDISSGFVDLSNRSDDIEALNKVIIPHTEQDKGRTNPSEKIQPVDRSERKGEDVELTERVDAKNEASKNAEKVRDLIEDAIVKEKARQREEWLEELTNVDELIHGD
;
A
#
# COMPACT_ATOMS: atom_id res chain seq x y z
N MET A 1 -26.09 -6.10 -20.05
CA MET A 1 -26.14 -5.78 -18.61
C MET A 1 -26.08 -4.27 -18.46
N ALA A 2 -26.64 -3.71 -17.39
CA ALA A 2 -26.68 -2.27 -17.21
C ALA A 2 -25.30 -1.71 -16.86
N MET A 3 -24.74 -0.85 -17.71
CA MET A 3 -23.47 -0.19 -17.38
C MET A 3 -23.69 0.79 -16.22
N PRO A 4 -22.73 0.89 -15.28
CA PRO A 4 -22.83 1.82 -14.17
C PRO A 4 -22.88 3.24 -14.71
N ARG A 5 -23.87 4.01 -14.25
CA ARG A 5 -23.98 5.42 -14.63
C ARG A 5 -22.75 6.18 -14.15
N LYS A 6 -22.26 7.12 -14.96
CA LYS A 6 -21.08 7.94 -14.63
C LYS A 6 -21.15 8.56 -13.23
N ALA A 7 -22.33 9.09 -12.86
CA ALA A 7 -22.56 9.65 -11.52
C ALA A 7 -22.35 8.63 -10.39
N MET A 8 -22.82 7.38 -10.54
CA MET A 8 -22.59 6.34 -9.53
C MET A 8 -21.13 5.91 -9.46
N LYS A 9 -20.43 5.89 -10.60
CA LYS A 9 -18.99 5.60 -10.64
C LYS A 9 -18.17 6.67 -9.93
N GLU A 10 -18.51 7.96 -10.12
CA GLU A 10 -17.85 9.08 -9.43
C GLU A 10 -18.09 9.06 -7.91
N LEU A 11 -19.23 8.53 -7.46
CA LEU A 11 -19.53 8.33 -6.04
C LEU A 11 -18.87 7.07 -5.44
N GLY A 12 -18.32 6.18 -6.27
CA GLY A 12 -17.79 4.87 -5.86
C GLY A 12 -18.86 3.77 -5.71
N PHE A 13 -20.11 4.03 -6.07
CA PHE A 13 -21.24 3.11 -5.92
C PHE A 13 -21.59 2.36 -7.21
N GLN A 14 -20.59 2.06 -8.05
CA GLN A 14 -20.81 1.34 -9.32
C GLN A 14 -21.49 -0.03 -9.12
N GLY A 15 -21.16 -0.76 -8.05
CA GLY A 15 -21.78 -2.05 -7.74
C GLY A 15 -23.27 -1.95 -7.38
N CYS A 16 -23.72 -0.79 -6.87
CA CYS A 16 -25.14 -0.58 -6.52
C CYS A 16 -26.05 -0.57 -7.75
N CYS A 17 -25.54 -0.22 -8.94
CA CYS A 17 -26.30 -0.28 -10.18
C CYS A 17 -26.79 -1.70 -10.52
N LEU A 18 -26.07 -2.73 -10.08
CA LEU A 18 -26.45 -4.13 -10.30
C LEU A 18 -27.47 -4.66 -9.29
N ARG A 19 -27.75 -3.92 -8.21
CA ARG A 19 -28.77 -4.32 -7.24
C ARG A 19 -30.17 -3.87 -7.59
N CYS A 20 -30.30 -2.88 -8.49
CA CYS A 20 -31.60 -2.39 -8.92
C CYS A 20 -32.10 -3.01 -10.23
N ASP A 21 -31.28 -3.78 -10.95
CA ASP A 21 -31.64 -4.43 -12.23
C ASP A 21 -32.29 -3.48 -13.26
N ALA A 22 -32.02 -2.18 -13.18
CA ALA A 22 -32.61 -1.21 -14.08
C ALA A 22 -31.97 -1.32 -15.48
N PRO A 23 -32.76 -1.41 -16.57
CA PRO A 23 -32.20 -1.51 -17.91
C PRO A 23 -31.30 -0.34 -18.31
N ASP A 24 -30.34 -0.57 -19.22
CA ASP A 24 -29.41 0.47 -19.71
C ASP A 24 -30.03 1.36 -20.80
N HIS A 25 -31.11 2.05 -20.46
CA HIS A 25 -31.71 3.05 -21.35
C HIS A 25 -31.52 4.41 -20.68
N GLY A 26 -31.11 5.43 -21.45
CA GLY A 26 -31.09 6.80 -20.92
C GLY A 26 -32.46 7.15 -20.35
N GLU A 27 -32.49 7.90 -19.23
CA GLU A 27 -33.71 8.50 -18.66
C GLU A 27 -34.62 7.63 -17.77
N GLN A 28 -34.11 6.56 -17.16
CA GLN A 28 -34.91 5.87 -16.14
C GLN A 28 -35.02 6.65 -14.83
N GLN A 29 -36.27 7.00 -14.46
CA GLN A 29 -36.60 7.67 -13.20
C GLN A 29 -36.05 6.93 -11.96
N ARG A 30 -36.03 5.58 -12.01
CA ARG A 30 -35.48 4.75 -10.93
C ARG A 30 -33.98 4.98 -10.71
N CYS A 31 -33.19 5.07 -11.79
CA CYS A 31 -31.76 5.38 -11.69
C CYS A 31 -31.55 6.77 -11.10
N ARG A 32 -32.38 7.75 -11.50
CA ARG A 32 -32.34 9.12 -10.97
C ARG A 32 -32.59 9.15 -9.46
N GLN A 33 -33.63 8.46 -8.99
CA GLN A 33 -33.93 8.35 -7.55
C GLN A 33 -32.77 7.72 -6.76
N CYS A 34 -32.19 6.64 -7.26
CA CYS A 34 -31.03 6.02 -6.61
C CYS A 34 -29.84 7.00 -6.52
N ILE A 35 -29.50 7.68 -7.62
CA ILE A 35 -28.39 8.64 -7.66
C ILE A 35 -28.64 9.78 -6.67
N THR A 36 -29.83 10.38 -6.68
CA THR A 36 -30.20 11.47 -5.78
C THR A 36 -30.13 11.03 -4.32
N SER A 37 -30.67 9.86 -3.98
CA SER A 37 -30.61 9.34 -2.60
C SER A 37 -29.18 9.13 -2.12
N HIS A 38 -28.30 8.56 -2.95
CA HIS A 38 -26.89 8.38 -2.59
C HIS A 38 -26.15 9.72 -2.44
N GLN A 39 -26.47 10.73 -3.26
CA GLN A 39 -25.93 12.08 -3.12
C GLN A 39 -26.37 12.74 -1.81
N GLU A 40 -27.66 12.68 -1.49
CA GLU A 40 -28.22 13.25 -0.26
C GLU A 40 -27.61 12.61 0.99
N VAL A 41 -27.48 11.29 1.02
CA VAL A 41 -26.86 10.58 2.15
C VAL A 41 -25.39 11.00 2.31
N ARG A 42 -24.64 11.10 1.20
CA ARG A 42 -23.24 11.53 1.23
C ARG A 42 -23.10 12.97 1.73
N ASP A 43 -23.96 13.87 1.28
CA ASP A 43 -23.98 15.27 1.70
C ASP A 43 -24.34 15.42 3.18
N LEU A 44 -25.30 14.63 3.66
CA LEU A 44 -25.69 14.59 5.06
C LEU A 44 -24.51 14.13 5.93
N ILE A 45 -23.88 13.01 5.59
CA ILE A 45 -22.72 12.47 6.32
C ILE A 45 -21.55 13.45 6.34
N SER A 46 -21.35 14.20 5.24
CA SER A 46 -20.28 15.21 5.14
C SER A 46 -20.51 16.42 6.04
N LYS A 47 -21.78 16.77 6.31
CA LYS A 47 -22.18 17.87 7.20
C LYS A 47 -22.28 17.43 8.67
N SER A 48 -22.32 16.12 8.93
CA SER A 48 -22.47 15.58 10.27
C SER A 48 -21.21 15.76 11.15
N PRO A 49 -21.38 15.98 12.46
CA PRO A 49 -20.26 16.14 13.39
C PRO A 49 -19.34 14.90 13.41
N GLN A 50 -18.05 15.15 13.64
CA GLN A 50 -17.02 14.09 13.62
C GLN A 50 -17.05 13.19 14.88
N ASN A 51 -17.51 13.73 16.01
CA ASN A 51 -17.47 13.06 17.31
C ASN A 51 -18.73 12.22 17.61
N ASP A 52 -19.69 12.19 16.68
CA ASP A 52 -20.89 11.37 16.84
C ASP A 52 -20.66 9.95 16.32
N VAL A 53 -20.98 8.96 17.15
CA VAL A 53 -20.79 7.53 16.89
C VAL A 53 -21.60 7.09 15.66
N PHE A 54 -22.84 7.56 15.54
CA PHE A 54 -23.69 7.22 14.40
C PHE A 54 -23.11 7.78 13.09
N SER A 55 -22.64 9.02 13.13
CA SER A 55 -21.99 9.67 11.99
C SER A 55 -20.66 9.00 11.61
N GLN A 56 -19.89 8.50 12.58
CA GLN A 56 -18.68 7.71 12.32
C GLN A 56 -19.02 6.39 11.64
N PHE A 57 -19.99 5.64 12.18
CA PHE A 57 -20.47 4.40 11.57
C PHE A 57 -20.98 4.61 10.13
N ALA A 58 -21.73 5.69 9.88
CA ALA A 58 -22.20 6.03 8.54
C ALA A 58 -21.04 6.31 7.56
N ARG A 59 -19.97 6.98 8.02
CA ARG A 59 -18.74 7.20 7.22
C ARG A 59 -18.03 5.90 6.90
N GLU A 60 -17.91 5.00 7.87
CA GLU A 60 -17.32 3.67 7.65
C GLU A 60 -18.12 2.87 6.62
N MET A 61 -19.45 2.83 6.75
CA MET A 61 -20.32 2.15 5.79
C MET A 61 -20.20 2.74 4.38
N LEU A 62 -20.08 4.07 4.26
CA LEU A 62 -19.85 4.74 2.98
C LEU A 62 -18.49 4.34 2.36
N ALA A 63 -17.46 4.21 3.20
CA ALA A 63 -16.13 3.79 2.77
C ALA A 63 -16.12 2.33 2.30
N TYR A 64 -16.80 1.44 3.02
CA TYR A 64 -16.99 0.03 2.65
C TYR A 64 -17.63 -0.11 1.28
N MET A 65 -18.67 0.66 0.98
CA MET A 65 -19.35 0.58 -0.30
C MET A 65 -18.56 1.20 -1.45
N SER A 66 -17.78 2.25 -1.20
CA SER A 66 -17.06 2.98 -2.25
C SER A 66 -15.74 2.31 -2.64
N THR A 67 -15.02 1.73 -1.66
CA THR A 67 -13.76 1.02 -1.87
C THR A 67 -13.73 -0.32 -1.12
N PRO A 68 -14.53 -1.33 -1.53
CA PRO A 68 -14.66 -2.60 -0.80
C PRO A 68 -13.33 -3.34 -0.58
N HIS A 69 -12.42 -3.26 -1.56
CA HIS A 69 -11.11 -3.89 -1.55
C HIS A 69 -10.15 -3.37 -0.47
N HIS A 70 -10.39 -2.20 0.12
CA HIS A 70 -9.59 -1.71 1.25
C HIS A 70 -9.99 -2.36 2.59
N TYR A 71 -11.14 -3.04 2.63
CA TYR A 71 -11.77 -3.53 3.84
C TYR A 71 -12.06 -5.04 3.80
N ASP A 72 -11.47 -5.74 2.83
CA ASP A 72 -11.55 -7.19 2.63
C ASP A 72 -11.08 -8.01 3.86
N HIS A 73 -10.17 -7.44 4.65
CA HIS A 73 -9.64 -8.01 5.89
C HIS A 73 -10.65 -8.04 7.05
N LYS A 74 -11.80 -7.34 6.95
CA LYS A 74 -12.84 -7.34 8.00
C LYS A 74 -13.76 -8.55 7.87
N ILE A 75 -13.56 -9.55 8.73
CA ILE A 75 -14.23 -10.87 8.69
C ILE A 75 -15.76 -10.76 8.55
N GLU A 76 -16.39 -9.85 9.29
CA GLU A 76 -17.86 -9.73 9.37
C GLU A 76 -18.50 -9.23 8.07
N HIS A 77 -17.85 -8.31 7.36
CA HIS A 77 -18.40 -7.68 6.15
C HIS A 77 -17.87 -8.32 4.87
N ARG A 78 -16.81 -9.11 4.97
CA ARG A 78 -16.10 -9.72 3.84
C ARG A 78 -17.01 -10.36 2.79
N PRO A 79 -18.02 -11.21 3.12
CA PRO A 79 -18.86 -11.83 2.09
C PRO A 79 -19.62 -10.80 1.24
N TYR A 80 -20.08 -9.71 1.86
CA TYR A 80 -20.82 -8.66 1.18
C TYR A 80 -19.91 -7.75 0.34
N LEU A 81 -18.70 -7.48 0.84
CA LEU A 81 -17.70 -6.67 0.13
C LEU A 81 -17.14 -7.41 -1.08
N GLU A 82 -16.86 -8.71 -0.95
CA GLU A 82 -16.43 -9.58 -2.03
C GLU A 82 -17.50 -9.67 -3.12
N GLU A 83 -18.78 -9.86 -2.74
CA GLU A 83 -19.88 -9.87 -3.71
C GLU A 83 -20.04 -8.52 -4.41
N GLN A 84 -19.94 -7.42 -3.69
CA GLN A 84 -20.00 -6.07 -4.27
C GLN A 84 -18.86 -5.81 -5.25
N GLN A 85 -17.66 -6.31 -4.95
CA GLN A 85 -16.50 -6.24 -5.83
C GLN A 85 -16.66 -7.14 -7.05
N ARG A 86 -17.17 -8.37 -6.88
CA ARG A 86 -17.50 -9.29 -7.97
C ARG A 86 -18.47 -8.66 -8.96
N LEU A 87 -19.54 -8.05 -8.44
CA LEU A 87 -20.52 -7.32 -9.24
C LEU A 87 -19.88 -6.11 -9.94
N ALA A 88 -19.07 -5.32 -9.25
CA ALA A 88 -18.36 -4.18 -9.86
C ALA A 88 -17.40 -4.62 -10.98
N TYR A 89 -16.72 -5.76 -10.85
CA TYR A 89 -15.89 -6.32 -11.91
C TYR A 89 -16.70 -6.80 -13.12
N ALA A 90 -17.88 -7.37 -12.91
CA ALA A 90 -18.77 -7.77 -14.00
C ALA A 90 -19.21 -6.58 -14.88
N LEU A 91 -19.11 -5.34 -14.36
CA LEU A 91 -19.40 -4.10 -15.08
C LEU A 91 -18.20 -3.51 -15.83
N VAL A 92 -16.98 -3.95 -15.52
CA VAL A 92 -15.81 -3.53 -16.27
C VAL A 92 -15.86 -4.28 -17.58
N ASP A 93 -16.34 -3.60 -18.62
CA ASP A 93 -16.32 -4.06 -20.01
C ASP A 93 -15.02 -4.82 -20.27
N SER A 94 -15.13 -6.07 -20.72
CA SER A 94 -14.02 -6.88 -21.25
C SER A 94 -13.32 -6.23 -22.46
N LYS A 95 -13.74 -5.03 -22.89
CA LYS A 95 -13.17 -4.24 -23.98
C LYS A 95 -11.69 -3.90 -23.82
N ASN A 96 -11.11 -4.06 -22.64
CA ASN A 96 -9.68 -3.85 -22.39
C ASN A 96 -8.91 -5.14 -22.04
N GLU A 97 -9.43 -6.33 -22.35
CA GLU A 97 -8.49 -7.39 -22.70
C GLU A 97 -7.82 -6.96 -24.00
N LYS A 98 -6.61 -6.41 -23.88
CA LYS A 98 -5.67 -6.41 -25.00
C LYS A 98 -5.49 -7.87 -25.36
N ARG A 99 -6.31 -8.36 -26.28
CA ARG A 99 -6.26 -9.71 -26.83
C ARG A 99 -4.80 -9.98 -27.20
N SER A 100 -4.28 -11.16 -26.87
CA SER A 100 -2.90 -11.57 -27.17
C SER A 100 -2.49 -11.25 -28.60
N GLU A 101 -3.42 -11.39 -29.56
CA GLU A 101 -3.28 -11.00 -30.97
C GLU A 101 -2.79 -9.55 -31.18
N LYS A 102 -3.23 -8.61 -30.35
CA LYS A 102 -2.84 -7.19 -30.43
C LYS A 102 -1.40 -6.97 -29.97
N PHE A 103 -0.85 -7.85 -29.11
CA PHE A 103 0.55 -7.78 -28.72
C PHE A 103 1.46 -8.16 -29.89
N GLU A 104 1.14 -9.23 -30.63
CA GLU A 104 1.92 -9.66 -31.79
C GLU A 104 1.95 -8.59 -32.88
N GLU A 105 0.82 -7.95 -33.17
CA GLU A 105 0.77 -6.81 -34.10
C GLU A 105 1.65 -5.64 -33.63
N THR A 106 1.62 -5.32 -32.33
CA THR A 106 2.44 -4.24 -31.76
C THR A 106 3.94 -4.58 -31.85
N PHE A 107 4.32 -5.84 -31.58
CA PHE A 107 5.69 -6.33 -31.73
C PHE A 107 6.14 -6.33 -33.19
N HIS A 108 5.29 -6.76 -34.12
CA HIS A 108 5.59 -6.69 -35.55
C HIS A 108 5.78 -5.25 -36.02
N GLN A 109 4.94 -4.33 -35.55
CA GLN A 109 5.06 -2.91 -35.87
C GLN A 109 6.37 -2.32 -35.31
N GLN A 110 6.71 -2.62 -34.05
CA GLN A 110 7.98 -2.20 -33.44
C GLN A 110 9.20 -2.87 -34.07
N SER A 111 9.09 -4.10 -34.58
CA SER A 111 10.18 -4.79 -35.28
C SER A 111 10.50 -4.18 -36.65
N LYS A 112 9.50 -3.56 -37.29
CA LYS A 112 9.66 -2.85 -38.57
C LYS A 112 10.26 -1.46 -38.37
N GLU A 113 10.09 -0.86 -37.20
CA GLU A 113 10.74 0.39 -36.82
C GLU A 113 12.23 0.15 -36.56
N LYS A 114 13.10 0.58 -37.49
CA LYS A 114 14.54 0.62 -37.25
C LYS A 114 14.86 1.78 -36.31
N LYS A 115 14.86 1.50 -35.00
CA LYS A 115 15.40 2.43 -34.00
C LYS A 115 16.92 2.51 -34.19
N SER A 116 17.47 3.70 -34.39
CA SER A 116 18.92 3.91 -34.38
C SER A 116 19.43 3.52 -33.00
N ASN A 117 20.33 2.54 -32.95
CA ASN A 117 20.87 2.06 -31.69
C ASN A 117 22.36 2.41 -31.70
N PRO A 118 22.76 3.49 -31.01
CA PRO A 118 24.08 4.08 -31.20
C PRO A 118 25.22 3.09 -30.91
N ILE A 119 25.05 2.16 -29.96
CA ILE A 119 26.04 1.12 -29.66
C ILE A 119 26.18 0.11 -30.81
N ARG A 120 25.08 -0.27 -31.45
CA ARG A 120 25.07 -1.21 -32.58
C ARG A 120 25.70 -0.57 -33.83
N ASP A 121 25.39 0.69 -34.09
CA ASP A 121 25.91 1.43 -35.25
C ASP A 121 27.42 1.70 -35.14
N ILE A 122 27.92 1.97 -33.92
CA ILE A 122 29.36 2.11 -33.64
C ILE A 122 30.11 0.78 -33.89
N SER A 123 29.48 -0.37 -33.58
CA SER A 123 30.12 -1.69 -33.77
C SER A 123 30.19 -2.14 -35.25
N SER A 124 29.31 -1.63 -36.12
CA SER A 124 29.23 -2.02 -37.54
C SER A 124 30.15 -1.22 -38.48
N GLY A 125 31.00 -0.33 -37.95
CA GLY A 125 32.10 0.28 -38.70
C GLY A 125 31.73 1.33 -39.76
N PHE A 126 30.46 1.68 -39.93
CA PHE A 126 30.05 2.79 -40.80
C PHE A 126 29.10 3.72 -40.06
N VAL A 127 29.60 4.91 -39.73
CA VAL A 127 28.80 6.00 -39.15
C VAL A 127 28.77 7.12 -40.18
N ASP A 128 27.65 7.26 -40.89
CA ASP A 128 27.40 8.47 -41.67
C ASP A 128 27.01 9.60 -40.70
N LEU A 129 27.95 10.53 -40.51
CA LEU A 129 27.86 11.62 -39.53
C LEU A 129 27.25 12.90 -40.12
N SER A 130 26.77 12.87 -41.35
CA SER A 130 26.28 14.07 -42.05
C SER A 130 24.99 14.67 -41.47
N ASN A 131 24.24 13.94 -40.63
CA ASN A 131 22.96 14.40 -40.06
C ASN A 131 22.92 14.49 -38.51
N ARG A 132 24.06 14.48 -37.81
CA ARG A 132 24.09 14.19 -36.36
C ARG A 132 24.61 15.30 -35.44
N SER A 133 24.56 16.57 -35.86
CA SER A 133 25.04 17.68 -35.01
C SER A 133 24.11 18.02 -33.84
N ASP A 134 22.79 17.98 -34.06
CA ASP A 134 21.86 18.62 -33.12
C ASP A 134 21.42 17.68 -31.98
N ASP A 135 21.42 16.36 -32.21
CA ASP A 135 20.95 15.36 -31.25
C ASP A 135 21.98 15.02 -30.16
N ILE A 136 23.28 15.23 -30.42
CA ILE A 136 24.35 14.86 -29.47
C ILE A 136 24.41 15.85 -28.30
N GLU A 137 24.19 17.15 -28.54
CA GLU A 137 24.09 18.14 -27.46
C GLU A 137 22.83 17.95 -26.59
N ALA A 138 21.74 17.45 -27.17
CA ALA A 138 20.53 17.12 -26.44
C ALA A 138 20.74 15.89 -25.53
N LEU A 139 21.43 14.86 -26.01
CA LEU A 139 21.75 13.66 -25.24
C LEU A 139 22.70 13.93 -24.06
N ASN A 140 23.71 14.78 -24.25
CA ASN A 140 24.63 15.14 -23.16
C ASN A 140 23.97 15.94 -22.02
N LYS A 141 22.83 16.59 -22.26
CA LYS A 141 22.03 17.24 -21.21
C LYS A 141 21.18 16.27 -20.39
N VAL A 142 20.93 15.05 -20.89
CA VAL A 142 20.06 14.05 -20.26
C VAL A 142 20.84 12.97 -19.50
N ILE A 143 22.15 12.88 -19.69
CA ILE A 143 23.01 11.98 -18.91
C ILE A 143 23.17 12.56 -17.50
N ILE A 144 22.20 12.25 -16.65
CA ILE A 144 22.33 12.38 -15.20
C ILE A 144 23.42 11.39 -14.80
N PRO A 145 24.52 11.82 -14.15
CA PRO A 145 25.53 10.90 -13.67
C PRO A 145 24.83 9.89 -12.75
N HIS A 146 25.01 8.60 -13.05
CA HIS A 146 24.61 7.52 -12.16
C HIS A 146 25.31 7.74 -10.82
N THR A 147 24.60 8.35 -9.89
CA THR A 147 24.98 8.31 -8.48
C THR A 147 24.43 7.00 -7.97
N GLU A 148 25.32 6.13 -7.51
CA GLU A 148 25.01 4.82 -6.93
C GLU A 148 24.09 5.00 -5.71
N GLN A 149 22.78 5.01 -5.92
CA GLN A 149 21.79 5.07 -4.84
C GLN A 149 20.60 4.13 -5.07
N ASP A 150 20.87 2.92 -5.57
CA ASP A 150 19.92 1.80 -5.46
C ASP A 150 20.20 0.98 -4.19
N LYS A 151 20.06 1.61 -3.02
CA LYS A 151 20.17 0.92 -1.71
C LYS A 151 18.89 0.20 -1.27
N GLY A 152 17.87 0.14 -2.12
CA GLY A 152 16.52 -0.33 -1.77
C GLY A 152 16.20 -1.78 -2.13
N ARG A 153 17.04 -2.47 -2.90
CA ARG A 153 16.82 -3.87 -3.29
C ARG A 153 17.75 -4.77 -2.50
N THR A 154 17.19 -5.61 -1.65
CA THR A 154 17.93 -6.70 -0.99
C THR A 154 18.24 -7.78 -2.03
N ASN A 155 19.54 -8.04 -2.25
CA ASN A 155 20.01 -9.16 -3.07
C ASN A 155 19.99 -10.43 -2.20
N PRO A 156 19.15 -11.45 -2.48
CA PRO A 156 19.04 -12.65 -1.64
C PRO A 156 20.33 -13.46 -1.49
N SER A 157 21.31 -13.22 -2.36
CA SER A 157 22.58 -13.97 -2.39
C SER A 157 23.67 -13.38 -1.48
N GLU A 158 23.47 -12.16 -0.96
CA GLU A 158 24.43 -11.51 -0.08
C GLU A 158 23.98 -11.60 1.38
N LYS A 159 24.93 -11.90 2.28
CA LYS A 159 24.65 -11.88 3.73
C LYS A 159 24.32 -10.45 4.14
N ILE A 160 23.11 -10.28 4.68
CA ILE A 160 22.65 -8.99 5.22
C ILE A 160 23.46 -8.69 6.47
N GLN A 161 24.14 -7.54 6.50
CA GLN A 161 24.85 -7.12 7.70
C GLN A 161 23.84 -6.77 8.82
N PRO A 162 24.12 -7.16 10.07
CA PRO A 162 23.29 -6.77 11.20
C PRO A 162 23.27 -5.25 11.31
N VAL A 163 22.07 -4.68 11.32
CA VAL A 163 21.87 -3.24 11.48
C VAL A 163 21.95 -2.92 12.96
N ASP A 164 22.82 -1.98 13.33
CA ASP A 164 22.86 -1.44 14.69
C ASP A 164 21.54 -0.71 15.00
N ARG A 165 20.84 -1.18 16.03
CA ARG A 165 19.54 -0.64 16.46
C ARG A 165 19.65 0.26 17.68
N SER A 166 20.85 0.44 18.24
CA SER A 166 21.08 1.24 19.45
C SER A 166 20.69 2.71 19.29
N GLU A 167 20.83 3.28 18.09
CA GLU A 167 20.51 4.69 17.80
C GLU A 167 19.02 4.95 17.50
N ARG A 168 18.12 3.96 17.62
CA ARG A 168 16.70 4.15 17.34
C ARG A 168 16.04 4.98 18.46
N LYS A 169 16.08 6.31 18.32
CA LYS A 169 15.63 7.34 19.29
C LYS A 169 14.19 7.23 19.83
N GLY A 170 13.39 6.24 19.40
CA GLY A 170 12.01 6.01 19.85
C GLY A 170 11.80 4.73 20.65
N GLU A 171 12.84 3.91 20.84
CA GLU A 171 12.77 2.62 21.54
C GLU A 171 13.82 2.61 22.66
N ASP A 172 13.75 3.61 23.54
CA ASP A 172 14.55 3.60 24.77
C ASP A 172 13.94 2.59 25.74
N VAL A 173 14.51 1.37 25.71
CA VAL A 173 14.03 0.24 26.48
C VAL A 173 14.23 0.47 27.98
N GLU A 174 15.32 1.13 28.39
CA GLU A 174 15.58 1.46 29.80
C GLU A 174 14.56 2.47 30.32
N LEU A 175 14.28 3.52 29.54
CA LEU A 175 13.30 4.54 29.93
C LEU A 175 11.89 3.94 29.99
N THR A 176 11.53 3.10 29.02
CA THR A 176 10.23 2.42 28.97
C THR A 176 10.03 1.55 30.21
N GLU A 177 11.04 0.78 30.58
CA GLU A 177 10.97 -0.08 31.76
C GLU A 177 10.94 0.68 33.06
N ARG A 178 11.66 1.80 33.17
CA ARG A 178 11.57 2.68 34.32
C ARG A 178 10.17 3.29 34.46
N VAL A 179 9.55 3.70 33.35
CA VAL A 179 8.18 4.21 33.34
C VAL A 179 7.19 3.13 33.78
N ASP A 180 7.32 1.90 33.26
CA ASP A 180 6.47 0.77 33.66
C ASP A 180 6.67 0.41 35.14
N ALA A 181 7.92 0.35 35.60
CA ALA A 181 8.26 0.07 36.99
C ALA A 181 7.69 1.14 37.93
N LYS A 182 7.78 2.42 37.54
CA LYS A 182 7.19 3.54 38.28
C LYS A 182 5.66 3.47 38.31
N ASN A 183 5.02 3.09 37.21
CA ASN A 183 3.58 2.87 37.16
C ASN A 183 3.15 1.74 38.10
N GLU A 184 3.90 0.63 38.15
CA GLU A 184 3.61 -0.49 39.04
C GLU A 184 3.88 -0.14 40.51
N ALA A 185 5.00 0.53 40.79
CA ALA A 185 5.36 1.01 42.12
C ALA A 185 4.35 2.05 42.66
N SER A 186 3.74 2.86 41.80
CA SER A 186 2.76 3.89 42.19
C SER A 186 1.54 3.34 42.94
N LYS A 187 1.21 2.06 42.73
CA LYS A 187 0.12 1.34 43.42
C LYS A 187 0.42 1.06 44.89
N ASN A 188 1.68 1.20 45.32
CA ASN A 188 2.15 0.90 46.67
C ASN A 188 2.32 2.16 47.54
N ALA A 189 2.47 1.97 48.85
CA ALA A 189 2.65 3.05 49.82
C ALA A 189 3.91 3.88 49.51
N GLU A 190 3.80 5.21 49.62
CA GLU A 190 4.78 6.20 49.16
C GLU A 190 6.21 5.96 49.66
N LYS A 191 6.37 5.41 50.87
CA LYS A 191 7.66 5.12 51.49
C LYS A 191 8.42 3.92 50.90
N VAL A 192 7.76 3.07 50.14
CA VAL A 192 8.32 1.82 49.60
C VAL A 192 8.40 1.84 48.07
N ARG A 193 7.88 2.89 47.43
CA ARG A 193 7.81 2.99 45.96
C ARG A 193 9.17 2.90 45.31
N ASP A 194 10.13 3.68 45.79
CA ASP A 194 11.48 3.75 45.20
C ASP A 194 12.20 2.39 45.30
N LEU A 195 12.05 1.68 46.43
CA LEU A 195 12.63 0.35 46.62
C LEU A 195 12.01 -0.71 45.70
N ILE A 196 10.70 -0.59 45.43
CA ILE A 196 9.98 -1.50 44.52
C ILE A 196 10.34 -1.20 43.06
N GLU A 197 10.45 0.08 42.69
CA GLU A 197 10.89 0.50 41.35
C GLU A 197 12.27 -0.08 41.05
N ASP A 198 13.24 0.12 41.94
CA ASP A 198 14.61 -0.39 41.79
C ASP A 198 14.66 -1.93 41.70
N ALA A 199 13.82 -2.62 42.48
CA ALA A 199 13.74 -4.09 42.45
C ALA A 199 13.17 -4.60 41.11
N ILE A 200 12.13 -3.96 40.58
CA ILE A 200 11.50 -4.32 39.31
C ILE A 200 12.47 -4.07 38.14
N VAL A 201 13.17 -2.93 38.13
CA VAL A 201 14.14 -2.61 37.08
C VAL A 201 15.30 -3.61 37.09
N LYS A 202 15.82 -3.98 38.27
CA LYS A 202 16.89 -4.98 38.39
C LYS A 202 16.46 -6.37 37.91
N GLU A 203 15.24 -6.79 38.24
CA GLU A 203 14.74 -8.09 37.79
C GLU A 203 14.55 -8.13 36.28
N LYS A 204 14.01 -7.06 35.67
CA LYS A 204 13.91 -6.96 34.20
C LYS A 204 15.27 -6.96 33.51
N ALA A 205 16.27 -6.29 34.09
CA ALA A 205 17.64 -6.32 33.59
C ALA A 205 18.23 -7.75 33.63
N ARG A 206 18.07 -8.46 34.75
CA ARG A 206 18.51 -9.85 34.90
C ARG A 206 17.84 -10.78 33.88
N GLN A 207 16.53 -10.64 33.70
CA GLN A 207 15.79 -11.44 32.72
C GLN A 207 16.34 -11.22 31.30
N ARG A 208 16.66 -9.99 30.91
CA ARG A 208 17.27 -9.74 29.59
C ARG A 208 18.63 -10.39 29.42
N GLU A 209 19.47 -10.36 30.44
CA GLU A 209 20.77 -11.05 30.38
C GLU A 209 20.58 -12.56 30.19
N GLU A 210 19.63 -13.16 30.92
CA GLU A 210 19.26 -14.58 30.79
C GLU A 210 18.72 -14.91 29.38
N TRP A 211 17.83 -14.06 28.84
CA TRP A 211 17.33 -14.20 27.47
C TRP A 211 18.42 -14.04 26.40
N LEU A 212 19.39 -13.15 26.62
CA LEU A 212 20.53 -12.96 25.72
C LEU A 212 21.42 -14.21 25.72
N GLU A 213 21.66 -14.81 26.88
CA GLU A 213 22.41 -16.06 27.02
C GLU A 213 21.69 -17.23 26.32
N GLU A 214 20.38 -17.36 26.52
CA GLU A 214 19.57 -18.36 25.80
C GLU A 214 19.60 -18.16 24.28
N LEU A 215 19.50 -16.91 23.82
CA LEU A 215 19.59 -16.59 22.39
C LEU A 215 20.97 -16.92 21.82
N THR A 216 22.06 -16.66 22.56
CA THR A 216 23.40 -17.07 22.13
C THR A 216 23.53 -18.59 22.04
N ASN A 217 22.96 -19.32 23.00
CA ASN A 217 22.97 -20.79 22.98
C ASN A 217 22.19 -21.35 21.78
N VAL A 218 21.07 -20.72 21.41
CA VAL A 218 20.29 -21.10 20.22
C VAL A 218 21.03 -20.73 18.93
N ASP A 219 21.67 -19.56 18.87
CA ASP A 219 22.48 -19.15 17.72
C ASP A 219 23.65 -20.12 17.50
N GLU A 220 24.34 -20.51 18.58
CA GLU A 220 25.38 -21.54 18.56
C GLU A 220 24.84 -22.91 18.12
N LEU A 221 23.60 -23.27 18.47
CA LEU A 221 22.99 -24.53 18.01
C LEU A 221 22.63 -24.51 16.51
N ILE A 222 22.27 -23.34 15.97
CA ILE A 222 21.87 -23.18 14.57
C ILE A 222 23.09 -22.98 13.66
N HIS A 223 24.18 -22.40 14.18
CA HIS A 223 25.36 -22.01 13.42
C HIS A 223 26.67 -22.67 13.83
N GLY A 224 26.68 -23.44 14.92
CA GLY A 224 27.78 -24.30 15.34
C GLY A 224 27.66 -25.69 14.68
N ASP A 225 28.50 -25.91 13.67
CA ASP A 225 28.60 -27.09 12.77
C ASP A 225 27.35 -27.50 11.96
#